data_AF-A0A150VKT5-F1
#
_entry.id   AF-A0A150VKT5-F1
#
_cell.length_a   1.000
_cell.length_b   1.000
_cell.length_c   1.000
_cell.angle_alpha   90.00
_cell.angle_beta   90.00
_cell.angle_gamma   90.00
#
_symmetry.space_group_name_H-M   'P 1'
#
loop_
_entity.id
_entity.type
_entity.pdbx_description
1 polymer ?
#
loop_
_entity_poly.entity_id
_entity_poly.type
_entity_poly.pdbx_seq_one_letter_code
_entity_poly.pdbx_strand_id
1 'polypeptide(L)'
;MTAESVVAEYRHEALVMLGRSEEAQAEARKAYATELAKPWLRAVPDSDDAQRAATEAAAQAQTRTAEHLLAVRLEQLHTQARPEPVRPAPWSQRLPEHAARPLDGEALEAIA
;
A
#
# COMPACT_ATOMS: atom_id res chain seq x y z
N MET A 1 -21.46 -7.35 -6.26
CA MET A 1 -20.01 -7.07 -6.12
C MET A 1 -19.87 -5.63 -5.69
N THR A 2 -19.16 -5.37 -4.59
CA THR A 2 -19.00 -4.00 -4.05
C THR A 2 -17.67 -3.42 -4.51
N ALA A 3 -17.52 -2.10 -4.50
CA ALA A 3 -16.24 -1.47 -4.82
C ALA A 3 -15.12 -1.95 -3.87
N GLU A 4 -15.45 -2.13 -2.59
CA GLU A 4 -14.53 -2.63 -1.56
C GLU A 4 -14.05 -4.07 -1.85
N SER A 5 -14.93 -4.96 -2.30
CA SER A 5 -14.54 -6.34 -2.60
C SER A 5 -13.55 -6.41 -3.77
N VAL A 6 -13.76 -5.56 -4.79
CA VAL A 6 -12.87 -5.48 -5.96
C VAL A 6 -11.49 -4.93 -5.56
N VAL A 7 -11.44 -3.88 -4.75
CA VAL A 7 -10.16 -3.33 -4.26
C VAL A 7 -9.39 -4.34 -3.41
N ALA A 8 -10.08 -5.11 -2.56
CA ALA A 8 -9.46 -6.15 -1.76
C ALA A 8 -8.84 -7.26 -2.63
N GLU A 9 -9.54 -7.67 -3.70
CA GLU A 9 -9.07 -8.65 -4.66
C GLU A 9 -7.82 -8.17 -5.41
N TYR A 10 -7.84 -6.96 -5.97
CA TYR A 10 -6.67 -6.37 -6.61
C TYR A 10 -5.48 -6.22 -5.65
N ARG A 11 -5.72 -5.84 -4.40
CA ARG A 11 -4.67 -5.77 -3.38
C ARG A 11 -4.08 -7.15 -3.12
N HIS A 12 -4.92 -8.18 -3.00
CA HIS A 12 -4.46 -9.55 -2.79
C HIS A 12 -3.58 -10.02 -3.95
N GLU A 13 -4.03 -9.85 -5.20
CA GLU A 13 -3.24 -10.20 -6.38
C GLU A 13 -1.91 -9.45 -6.46
N ALA A 14 -1.92 -8.16 -6.16
CA ALA A 14 -0.70 -7.35 -6.11
C ALA A 14 0.29 -7.87 -5.07
N LEU A 15 -0.18 -8.25 -3.87
CA LEU A 15 0.66 -8.85 -2.83
C LEU A 15 1.21 -10.21 -3.25
N VAL A 16 0.41 -11.05 -3.92
CA VAL A 16 0.89 -12.35 -4.46
C VAL A 16 2.00 -12.14 -5.49
N MET A 17 1.85 -11.18 -6.39
CA MET A 17 2.90 -10.85 -7.38
C MET A 17 4.15 -10.27 -6.71
N LEU A 18 3.98 -9.34 -5.77
CA LEU A 18 5.09 -8.70 -5.05
C LEU A 18 5.82 -9.67 -4.13
N GLY A 19 5.14 -10.66 -3.53
CA GLY A 19 5.78 -11.72 -2.76
C GLY A 19 6.73 -12.58 -3.59
N ARG A 20 6.54 -12.63 -4.92
CA ARG A 20 7.42 -13.32 -5.86
C ARG A 20 8.56 -12.45 -6.40
N SER A 21 8.60 -11.17 -6.06
CA SER A 21 9.72 -10.29 -6.44
C SER A 21 11.03 -10.75 -5.81
N GLU A 22 12.16 -10.42 -6.46
CA GLU A 22 13.48 -10.76 -5.92
C GLU A 22 13.73 -10.12 -4.56
N GLU A 23 13.25 -8.89 -4.33
CA GLU A 23 13.39 -8.22 -3.04
C GLU A 23 12.64 -8.97 -1.92
N ALA A 24 11.39 -9.38 -2.17
CA ALA A 24 10.62 -10.14 -1.19
C ALA A 24 11.22 -11.53 -0.94
N GLN A 25 11.70 -12.20 -1.99
CA GLN A 25 12.36 -13.51 -1.86
C GLN A 25 13.74 -13.41 -1.21
N ALA A 26 14.49 -12.33 -1.43
CA ALA A 26 15.75 -12.08 -0.77
C ALA A 26 15.57 -11.89 0.75
N GLU A 27 14.58 -11.08 1.17
CA GLU A 27 14.31 -10.90 2.59
C GLU A 27 13.76 -12.19 3.24
N ALA A 28 12.96 -12.98 2.51
CA ALA A 28 12.53 -14.30 2.96
C ALA A 28 13.70 -15.27 3.19
N ARG A 29 14.62 -15.36 2.22
CA ARG A 29 15.85 -16.19 2.34
C ARG A 29 16.72 -15.76 3.51
N LYS A 30 16.87 -14.45 3.71
CA LYS A 30 17.62 -13.88 4.82
C LYS A 30 16.97 -14.18 6.17
N ALA A 31 15.65 -14.04 6.29
CA ALA A 31 14.90 -14.37 7.50
C ALA A 31 15.01 -15.87 7.82
N TYR A 32 14.85 -16.74 6.82
CA TYR A 32 15.05 -18.19 6.95
C TYR A 32 16.44 -18.52 7.51
N ALA A 33 17.49 -17.99 6.88
CA ALA A 33 18.87 -18.22 7.31
C ALA A 33 19.14 -17.67 8.72
N THR A 34 18.55 -16.52 9.05
CA THR A 34 18.66 -15.89 10.38
C THR A 34 18.01 -16.75 11.46
N GLU A 35 16.84 -17.31 11.18
CA GLU A 35 16.17 -18.23 12.10
C GLU A 35 17.00 -19.48 12.35
N LEU A 36 17.50 -20.14 11.29
CA LEU A 36 18.34 -21.33 11.45
C LEU A 36 19.67 -21.04 12.16
N ALA A 37 20.20 -19.82 12.05
CA ALA A 37 21.43 -19.42 12.72
C ALA A 37 21.28 -19.23 14.24
N LYS A 38 20.05 -19.32 14.79
CA LYS A 38 19.80 -19.11 16.22
C LYS A 38 20.58 -20.08 17.10
N PRO A 39 21.24 -19.60 18.18
CA PRO A 39 22.12 -20.44 19.00
C PRO A 39 21.46 -21.68 19.61
N TRP A 40 20.19 -21.59 20.00
CA TRP A 40 19.45 -22.70 20.60
C TRP A 40 19.01 -23.77 19.60
N LEU A 41 19.04 -23.48 18.28
CA LEU A 41 18.79 -24.46 17.23
C LEU A 41 20.06 -25.21 16.80
N ARG A 42 21.26 -24.76 17.24
CA ARG A 42 22.53 -25.42 16.89
C ARG A 42 22.64 -26.87 17.33
N ALA A 43 21.94 -27.22 18.42
CA ALA A 43 21.92 -28.60 18.92
C ALA A 43 21.02 -29.52 18.08
N VAL A 44 20.02 -28.96 17.38
CA VAL A 44 19.04 -29.73 16.59
C VAL A 44 18.64 -28.96 15.30
N PRO A 45 19.60 -28.71 14.39
CA PRO A 45 19.39 -27.84 13.23
C PRO A 45 18.37 -28.42 12.22
N ASP A 46 18.26 -29.75 12.17
CA ASP A 46 17.37 -30.47 11.25
C ASP A 46 16.06 -30.92 11.93
N SER A 47 15.73 -30.38 13.10
CA SER A 47 14.44 -30.67 13.71
C SER A 47 13.29 -30.08 12.88
N ASP A 48 12.18 -30.81 12.82
CA ASP A 48 10.96 -30.33 12.17
C ASP A 48 10.52 -28.96 12.74
N ASP A 49 10.73 -28.74 14.04
CA ASP A 49 10.40 -27.48 14.70
C ASP A 49 11.30 -26.33 14.24
N ALA A 50 12.61 -26.56 14.08
CA ALA A 50 13.53 -25.57 13.52
C ALA A 50 13.16 -25.19 12.08
N GLN A 51 12.86 -26.21 11.26
CA GLN A 51 12.47 -26.04 9.87
C GLN A 51 11.15 -25.28 9.73
N ARG A 52 10.17 -25.59 10.59
CA ARG A 52 8.88 -24.91 10.63
C ARG A 52 9.04 -23.44 11.02
N ALA A 53 9.78 -23.16 12.11
CA ALA A 53 10.03 -21.80 12.57
C ALA A 53 10.75 -20.95 11.50
N ALA A 54 11.77 -21.50 10.84
CA ALA A 54 12.47 -20.82 9.77
C ALA A 54 11.57 -20.53 8.56
N THR A 55 10.72 -21.49 8.19
CA THR A 55 9.75 -21.34 7.08
C THR A 55 8.70 -20.28 7.40
N GLU A 56 8.17 -20.27 8.62
CA GLU A 56 7.20 -19.27 9.08
C GLU A 56 7.80 -17.85 9.07
N ALA A 57 9.03 -17.69 9.57
CA ALA A 57 9.71 -16.40 9.54
C ALA A 57 9.99 -15.92 8.11
N ALA A 58 10.36 -16.84 7.21
CA ALA A 58 10.55 -16.53 5.79
C ALA A 58 9.24 -16.04 5.15
N ALA A 59 8.12 -16.73 5.39
CA ALA A 59 6.80 -16.34 4.88
C ALA A 59 6.34 -14.99 5.45
N GLN A 60 6.60 -14.74 6.73
CA GLN A 60 6.28 -13.45 7.37
C GLN A 60 7.15 -12.31 6.82
N ALA A 61 8.44 -12.55 6.59
CA ALA A 61 9.34 -11.57 5.98
C ALA A 61 8.96 -11.27 4.52
N GLN A 62 8.60 -12.30 3.74
CA GLN A 62 8.08 -12.14 2.38
C GLN A 62 6.83 -11.26 2.36
N THR A 63 5.85 -11.58 3.21
CA THR A 63 4.58 -10.83 3.31
C THR A 63 4.83 -9.37 3.65
N ARG A 64 5.62 -9.10 4.71
CA ARG A 64 5.94 -7.72 5.13
C ARG A 64 6.65 -6.94 4.01
N THR A 65 7.55 -7.58 3.29
CA THR A 65 8.28 -6.94 2.18
C THR A 65 7.35 -6.64 1.01
N ALA A 66 6.46 -7.57 0.65
CA ALA A 66 5.45 -7.35 -0.38
C ALA A 66 4.52 -6.19 -0.03
N GLU A 67 4.07 -6.10 1.23
CA GLU A 67 3.25 -4.99 1.72
C GLU A 67 3.99 -3.66 1.68
N HIS A 68 5.27 -3.64 2.08
CA HIS A 68 6.11 -2.46 1.99
C HIS A 68 6.27 -1.98 0.55
N LEU A 69 6.57 -2.89 -0.38
CA LEU A 69 6.71 -2.57 -1.80
C LEU A 69 5.39 -2.03 -2.39
N LEU A 70 4.25 -2.59 -2.00
CA LEU A 70 2.95 -2.09 -2.41
C LEU A 70 2.73 -0.65 -1.92
N ALA A 71 3.02 -0.38 -0.64
CA ALA A 71 2.89 0.94 -0.05
C ALA A 71 3.75 1.98 -0.79
N VAL A 72 5.01 1.65 -1.06
CA VAL A 72 5.94 2.52 -1.79
C VAL A 72 5.43 2.83 -3.21
N ARG A 73 4.93 1.82 -3.93
CA ARG A 73 4.38 2.03 -5.28
C ARG A 73 3.14 2.93 -5.27
N LEU A 74 2.25 2.74 -4.29
CA LEU A 74 1.07 3.60 -4.13
C LEU A 74 1.45 5.05 -3.83
N GLU A 75 2.44 5.27 -2.97
CA GLU A 75 2.97 6.60 -2.69
C GLU A 75 3.58 7.27 -3.94
N GLN A 76 4.35 6.52 -4.72
CA GLN A 76 4.91 7.00 -5.99
C GLN A 76 3.80 7.38 -6.98
N LEU A 77 2.74 6.57 -7.08
CA LEU A 77 1.59 6.86 -7.93
C LEU A 77 0.84 8.12 -7.45
N HIS A 78 0.60 8.25 -6.15
CA HIS A 78 -0.02 9.46 -5.59
C HIS A 78 0.82 10.71 -5.85
N THR A 79 2.14 10.60 -5.78
CA THR A 79 3.05 11.71 -6.07
C THR A 79 3.01 12.08 -7.55
N GLN A 80 3.02 11.11 -8.45
CA GLN A 80 2.93 11.33 -9.90
C GLN A 80 1.56 11.89 -10.34
N ALA A 81 0.48 11.44 -9.71
CA ALA A 81 -0.87 11.87 -10.02
C ALA A 81 -1.21 13.25 -9.43
N ARG A 82 -0.35 13.81 -8.55
CA ARG A 82 -0.60 15.10 -7.93
C ARG A 82 -0.40 16.22 -8.96
N PRO A 83 -1.47 16.94 -9.37
CA PRO A 83 -1.30 18.07 -10.25
C PRO A 83 -0.47 19.14 -9.56
N GLU A 84 0.35 19.85 -10.33
CA GLU A 84 1.13 20.97 -9.81
C GLU A 84 0.17 21.98 -9.17
N PRO A 85 0.43 22.45 -7.94
CA PRO A 85 -0.46 23.40 -7.29
C PRO A 85 -0.51 24.70 -8.11
N VAL A 86 -1.54 24.82 -8.93
CA VAL A 86 -1.86 26.06 -9.64
C VAL A 86 -2.26 27.06 -8.56
N ARG A 87 -1.43 28.10 -8.35
CA ARG A 87 -1.84 29.22 -7.50
C ARG A 87 -3.12 29.78 -8.11
N PRO A 88 -4.26 29.73 -7.40
CA PRO A 88 -5.48 30.27 -7.95
C PRO A 88 -5.31 31.78 -8.16
N ALA A 89 -5.94 32.32 -9.20
CA ALA A 89 -5.93 33.75 -9.44
C ALA A 89 -6.36 34.52 -8.18
N PRO A 90 -5.85 35.74 -7.95
CA PRO A 90 -6.31 36.59 -6.85
C PRO A 90 -7.84 36.64 -6.78
N TRP A 91 -8.39 36.67 -5.56
CA TRP A 91 -9.84 36.67 -5.35
C TRP A 91 -10.59 37.72 -6.19
N SER A 92 -9.99 38.91 -6.32
CA SER A 92 -10.52 40.00 -7.15
C SER A 92 -10.71 39.63 -8.62
N GLN A 93 -9.88 38.74 -9.18
CA GLN A 93 -9.97 38.29 -10.56
C GLN A 93 -10.97 37.14 -10.76
N ARG A 94 -11.32 36.41 -9.69
CA ARG A 94 -12.28 35.29 -9.73
C ARG A 94 -13.73 35.71 -9.48
N LEU A 95 -13.94 36.86 -8.85
CA LEU A 95 -15.27 37.40 -8.53
C LEU A 95 -16.23 37.49 -9.72
N PRO A 96 -15.82 37.99 -10.92
CA PRO A 96 -16.73 38.09 -12.06
C PRO A 96 -17.23 36.73 -12.54
N GLU A 97 -16.37 35.72 -12.55
CA GLU A 97 -16.72 34.35 -12.97
C GLU A 97 -17.68 33.68 -11.97
N HIS A 98 -17.44 33.86 -10.67
CA HIS A 98 -18.34 33.40 -9.62
C HIS A 98 -19.70 34.11 -9.64
N ALA A 99 -19.72 35.42 -9.90
CA ALA A 99 -20.95 36.19 -10.01
C ALA A 99 -21.77 35.86 -11.27
N ALA A 100 -21.11 35.37 -12.33
CA ALA A 100 -21.76 34.92 -13.55
C ALA A 100 -22.32 33.48 -13.45
N ARG A 101 -21.95 32.73 -12.41
CA ARG A 101 -22.44 31.36 -12.20
C ARG A 101 -23.89 31.42 -11.69
N PRO A 102 -24.86 30.77 -12.38
CA PRO A 102 -26.20 30.61 -11.86
C PRO A 102 -26.15 29.92 -10.49
N LEU A 103 -26.92 30.42 -9.53
CA LEU A 103 -27.13 29.69 -8.29
C LEU A 103 -28.06 28.53 -8.60
N ASP A 104 -27.53 27.31 -8.61
CA ASP A 104 -28.35 26.11 -8.76
C ASP A 104 -29.42 26.12 -7.66
N GLY A 105 -30.69 25.98 -8.05
CA GLY A 105 -31.86 26.34 -7.24
C GLY A 105 -32.09 25.56 -5.94
N GLU A 106 -31.22 24.63 -5.57
CA GLU A 106 -31.37 23.85 -4.33
C GLU A 106 -31.06 24.66 -3.05
N ALA A 107 -30.36 25.79 -3.16
CA ALA A 107 -30.04 26.63 -1.99
C ALA A 107 -31.23 27.49 -1.49
N LEU A 108 -32.34 27.56 -2.23
CA LEU A 108 -33.51 28.39 -1.87
C LEU A 108 -34.61 27.63 -1.11
N GLU A 109 -34.54 26.29 -0.99
CA GLU A 109 -35.52 25.54 -0.17
C GLU A 109 -35.19 25.54 1.33
N ALA A 110 -34.01 26.00 1.74
CA ALA A 110 -33.60 26.02 3.15
C ALA A 110 -34.09 27.24 3.96
N ILE A 111 -34.88 28.15 3.36
CA ILE A 111 -35.39 29.36 4.04
C ILE A 111 -36.88 29.58 3.79
N ALA A 112 -37.68 28.51 3.87
CA ALA A 112 -39.14 28.60 3.92
C ALA A 112 -39.71 27.96 5.19
#